data_AF-A0A3M1Y2L9-F1
#
_entry.id   AF-A0A3M1Y2L9-F1
#
_cell.length_a   1.000
_cell.length_b   1.000
_cell.length_c   1.000
_cell.angle_alpha   90.00
_cell.angle_beta   90.00
_cell.angle_gamma   90.00
#
_symmetry.space_group_name_H-M   'P 1'
#
loop_
_entity.id
_entity.type
_entity.pdbx_description
1 polymer ?
#
loop_
_entity_poly.entity_id
_entity_poly.type
_entity_poly.pdbx_seq_one_letter_code
_entity_poly.pdbx_strand_id
1 'polypeptide(L)'
;MSQDTEIRDLIQAILKARKNLRIYPENNPIYQKTLDDVYSRFKEILDYTDELKFKIRQFEILHDDQVVYENRQKDESLALLFFK
;
A
#
# COMPACT_ATOMS: atom_id res chain seq x y z
N MET A 1 15.04 -5.54 -9.80
CA MET A 1 14.31 -4.38 -9.24
C MET A 1 14.82 -4.16 -7.82
N SER A 2 14.84 -2.94 -7.29
CA SER A 2 15.20 -2.75 -5.88
C SER A 2 13.97 -3.02 -5.00
N GLN A 3 14.20 -3.53 -3.79
CA GLN A 3 13.16 -3.79 -2.80
C GLN A 3 12.26 -2.55 -2.55
N ASP A 4 12.86 -1.35 -2.53
CA ASP A 4 12.12 -0.10 -2.38
C ASP A 4 11.09 0.16 -3.50
N THR A 5 11.38 -0.28 -4.74
CA THR A 5 10.42 -0.14 -5.84
C THR A 5 9.22 -1.04 -5.63
N GLU A 6 9.43 -2.29 -5.23
CA GLU A 6 8.36 -3.25 -4.97
C GLU A 6 7.47 -2.78 -3.80
N ILE A 7 8.09 -2.20 -2.77
CA ILE A 7 7.37 -1.63 -1.63
C ILE A 7 6.56 -0.40 -2.04
N ARG A 8 7.12 0.52 -2.85
CA ARG A 8 6.37 1.66 -3.40
C ARG A 8 5.16 1.18 -4.20
N ASP A 9 5.35 0.16 -5.02
CA ASP A 9 4.28 -0.42 -5.83
C ASP A 9 3.22 -1.09 -4.96
N LEU A 10 3.61 -1.78 -3.89
CA LEU A 10 2.67 -2.32 -2.89
C LEU A 10 1.84 -1.20 -2.24
N ILE A 11 2.47 -0.10 -1.81
CA ILE A 11 1.74 1.02 -1.20
C ILE A 11 0.75 1.64 -2.21
N GLN A 12 1.13 1.77 -3.48
CA GLN A 12 0.23 2.23 -4.54
C GLN A 12 -0.94 1.26 -4.77
N ALA A 13 -0.67 -0.05 -4.76
CA ALA A 13 -1.71 -1.07 -4.87
C ALA A 13 -2.72 -0.98 -3.71
N ILE A 14 -2.25 -0.74 -2.47
CA ILE A 14 -3.11 -0.53 -1.29
C ILE A 14 -3.98 0.72 -1.45
N LEU A 15 -3.43 1.84 -1.94
CA LEU A 15 -4.18 3.07 -2.21
C LEU A 15 -5.29 2.83 -3.24
N LYS A 16 -4.95 2.16 -4.33
CA LYS A 16 -5.91 1.77 -5.37
C LYS A 16 -6.99 0.84 -4.81
N ALA A 17 -6.59 -0.10 -3.95
CA ALA A 17 -7.53 -1.00 -3.30
C ALA A 17 -8.55 -0.26 -2.43
N ARG A 18 -8.11 0.69 -1.60
CA ARG A 18 -9.05 1.51 -0.81
C ARG A 18 -10.08 2.23 -1.68
N LYS A 19 -9.68 2.73 -2.85
CA LYS A 19 -10.61 3.38 -3.80
C LYS A 19 -11.56 2.35 -4.43
N ASN A 20 -11.01 1.28 -5.00
CA ASN A 20 -11.78 0.28 -5.74
C ASN A 20 -12.76 -0.50 -4.86
N LEU A 21 -12.33 -0.95 -3.67
CA LEU A 21 -13.18 -1.73 -2.77
C LEU A 21 -14.34 -0.89 -2.18
N ARG A 22 -14.23 0.45 -2.22
CA ARG A 22 -15.32 1.37 -1.84
C ARG A 22 -16.31 1.62 -2.99
N ILE A 23 -15.84 1.58 -4.24
CA ILE A 23 -16.62 1.94 -5.43
C ILE A 23 -17.37 0.72 -5.98
N TYR A 24 -16.73 -0.44 -5.99
CA TYR A 24 -17.25 -1.63 -6.64
C TYR A 24 -17.82 -2.63 -5.61
N PRO A 25 -18.95 -3.27 -5.90
CA PRO A 25 -19.46 -4.36 -5.07
C PRO A 25 -18.56 -5.60 -5.19
N GLU A 26 -18.62 -6.49 -4.20
CA GLU A 26 -17.72 -7.64 -4.08
C GLU A 26 -17.78 -8.62 -5.25
N ASN A 27 -18.96 -8.74 -5.88
CA ASN A 27 -19.17 -9.59 -7.07
C ASN A 27 -18.60 -8.98 -8.36
N ASN A 28 -18.07 -7.75 -8.31
CA ASN A 28 -17.47 -7.11 -9.48
C ASN A 28 -16.07 -7.67 -9.75
N PRO A 29 -15.72 -8.01 -11.01
CA PRO A 29 -14.38 -8.48 -11.36
C PRO A 29 -13.24 -7.53 -10.94
N ILE A 30 -13.48 -6.22 -10.92
CA ILE A 30 -12.50 -5.23 -10.47
C ILE A 30 -12.21 -5.37 -8.98
N TYR A 31 -13.22 -5.68 -8.17
CA TYR A 31 -13.05 -5.90 -6.74
C TYR A 31 -12.12 -7.09 -6.48
N GLN A 32 -12.43 -8.24 -7.08
CA GLN A 32 -11.64 -9.47 -6.93
C GLN A 32 -10.21 -9.29 -7.45
N LYS A 33 -10.04 -8.74 -8.66
CA LYS A 33 -8.72 -8.48 -9.25
C LYS A 33 -7.88 -7.54 -8.39
N THR A 34 -8.52 -6.58 -7.73
CA THR A 34 -7.83 -5.65 -6.82
C THR A 34 -7.30 -6.36 -5.58
N LEU A 35 -8.08 -7.28 -5.00
CA LEU A 35 -7.62 -8.10 -3.88
C LEU A 35 -6.46 -9.01 -4.30
N ASP A 36 -6.59 -9.69 -5.45
CA ASP A 36 -5.55 -10.58 -5.96
C ASP A 36 -4.22 -9.85 -6.22
N ASP A 37 -4.27 -8.64 -6.78
CA ASP A 37 -3.10 -7.80 -7.04
C ASP A 37 -2.38 -7.40 -5.74
N VAL A 38 -3.13 -6.97 -4.71
CA VAL A 38 -2.55 -6.64 -3.40
C VAL A 38 -1.99 -7.89 -2.72
N TYR A 39 -2.73 -8.99 -2.73
CA TYR A 39 -2.30 -10.25 -2.12
C TYR A 39 -1.02 -10.78 -2.76
N SER A 40 -0.96 -10.80 -4.09
CA SER A 40 0.21 -11.30 -4.82
C SER A 40 1.47 -10.50 -4.50
N ARG A 41 1.36 -9.16 -4.42
CA ARG A 41 2.48 -8.28 -4.06
C ARG A 41 2.96 -8.50 -2.63
N PHE A 42 2.04 -8.64 -1.68
CA PHE A 42 2.40 -8.98 -0.30
C PHE A 42 3.15 -10.30 -0.24
N LYS A 43 2.64 -11.32 -0.94
CA LYS A 43 3.26 -12.64 -0.98
C LYS A 43 4.66 -12.58 -1.58
N GLU A 44 4.82 -11.92 -2.73
CA GLU A 44 6.12 -11.76 -3.38
C GLU A 44 7.14 -11.12 -2.44
N ILE A 45 6.77 -10.04 -1.75
CA ILE A 45 7.66 -9.34 -0.81
C ILE A 45 8.00 -10.22 0.40
N LEU A 46 6.99 -10.88 0.99
CA LEU A 46 7.15 -11.67 2.20
C LEU A 46 7.77 -13.05 1.97
N ASP A 47 7.81 -13.54 0.73
CA ASP A 47 8.51 -14.79 0.38
C ASP A 47 10.04 -14.66 0.56
N TYR A 48 10.59 -13.45 0.53
CA TYR A 48 12.01 -13.18 0.75
C TYR A 48 12.30 -12.27 1.96
N THR A 49 11.27 -11.70 2.59
CA THR A 49 11.38 -10.95 3.86
C THR A 49 10.43 -11.50 4.91
N ASP A 50 10.95 -11.91 6.07
CA ASP A 50 10.11 -12.42 7.16
C ASP A 50 9.13 -11.35 7.71
N GLU A 51 9.51 -10.08 7.63
CA GLU A 51 8.73 -8.95 8.11
C GLU A 51 8.89 -7.71 7.22
N LEU A 52 7.83 -6.91 7.13
CA LEU A 52 7.81 -5.63 6.42
C LEU A 52 7.55 -4.50 7.42
N LYS A 53 8.60 -3.74 7.74
CA LYS A 53 8.56 -2.69 8.77
C LYS A 53 8.38 -1.32 8.15
N PHE A 54 7.37 -0.58 8.63
CA PHE A 54 7.11 0.79 8.21
C PHE A 54 7.24 1.77 9.36
N LYS A 55 7.89 2.91 9.09
CA LYS A 55 7.88 4.08 9.95
C LYS A 55 6.92 5.10 9.38
N ILE A 56 5.89 5.44 10.14
CA ILE A 56 4.88 6.40 9.72
C ILE A 56 5.23 7.78 10.28
N ARG A 57 5.24 8.80 9.41
CA ARG A 57 5.27 10.22 9.78
C ARG A 57 4.01 10.89 9.25
N GLN A 58 3.76 12.14 9.62
CA GLN A 58 2.48 12.83 9.35
C GLN A 58 2.01 12.71 7.89
N PHE A 59 2.91 12.80 6.91
CA PHE A 59 2.56 12.71 5.49
C PHE A 59 3.36 11.65 4.74
N GLU A 60 4.18 10.87 5.44
CA GLU A 60 5.16 9.97 4.84
C GLU A 60 5.04 8.56 5.42
N ILE A 61 5.30 7.56 4.58
CA ILE A 61 5.58 6.19 5.02
C ILE A 61 6.99 5.87 4.56
N LEU A 62 7.80 5.38 5.50
CA LEU A 62 9.19 5.02 5.26
C LEU A 62 9.40 3.53 5.47
N HIS A 63 10.28 2.95 4.66
CA HIS A 63 10.84 1.61 4.82
C HIS A 63 12.36 1.76 4.84
N ASP A 64 13.05 1.18 5.82
CA ASP A 64 14.51 1.32 5.99
C ASP A 64 15.02 2.77 5.85
N ASP A 65 14.31 3.71 6.50
CA ASP A 65 14.53 5.16 6.45
C ASP A 65 14.42 5.82 5.04
N GLN A 66 14.02 5.08 4.01
CA GLN A 66 13.67 5.59 2.69
C GLN A 66 12.17 5.91 2.60
N VAL A 67 11.84 7.08 2.04
CA VAL A 67 10.44 7.48 1.80
C VAL A 67 9.87 6.67 0.65
N VAL A 68 8.94 5.76 0.95
CA VAL A 68 8.22 4.94 -0.05
C VAL A 68 6.84 5.52 -0.39
N TYR A 69 6.38 6.51 0.37
CA TYR A 69 5.15 7.24 0.12
C TYR A 69 5.22 8.63 0.75
N GLU A 70 4.74 9.63 0.02
CA GLU A 70 4.47 10.98 0.54
C GLU A 70 3.15 11.48 -0.05
N ASN A 71 2.25 11.99 0.81
CA ASN A 71 1.09 12.77 0.37
C ASN A 71 0.68 13.79 1.43
N ARG A 72 0.75 15.07 1.06
CA ARG A 72 0.39 16.22 1.92
C ARG A 72 -1.08 16.62 1.85
N GLN A 73 -1.87 16.03 0.94
CA GLN A 73 -3.31 16.23 0.88
C GLN A 73 -3.98 15.44 2.01
N LYS A 74 -4.54 16.14 2.99
CA LYS A 74 -5.04 15.52 4.23
C LYS A 74 -6.11 14.44 3.98
N ASP A 75 -7.04 14.69 3.06
CA ASP A 75 -8.18 13.80 2.82
C ASP A 75 -7.79 12.53 2.02
N GLU A 76 -6.61 12.54 1.39
CA GLU A 76 -6.11 11.43 0.57
C GLU A 76 -4.86 10.75 1.16
N SER A 77 -4.33 11.25 2.27
CA SER A 77 -3.10 10.74 2.86
C SER A 77 -3.32 9.40 3.57
N LEU A 78 -2.65 8.35 3.09
CA LEU A 78 -2.60 7.04 3.72
C LEU A 78 -1.88 7.10 5.07
N ALA A 79 -0.82 7.90 5.16
CA ALA A 79 -0.02 8.05 6.37
C ALA A 79 -0.86 8.59 7.54
N LEU A 80 -1.76 9.53 7.27
CA LEU A 80 -2.64 10.11 8.29
C LEU A 80 -3.65 9.11 8.89
N LEU A 81 -3.89 7.96 8.26
CA LEU A 81 -4.79 6.94 8.83
C LEU A 81 -4.26 6.35 10.14
N PHE A 82 -2.95 6.36 10.35
CA PHE A 82 -2.29 5.73 11.48
C PHE A 82 -2.14 6.66 12.70
N PHE A 83 -2.61 7.91 12.62
CA PHE A 83 -2.54 8.90 13.70
C PHE A 83 -3.90 9.20 14.35
N LYS A 84 -4.81 8.21 14.36
CA LYS A 84 -6.11 8.31 15.01
C LYS A 84 -6.03 8.08 16.51
#